data_AF-A0A259LKR4-F1
#
_entry.id   AF-A0A259LKR4-F1
#
_cell.length_a   1.000
_cell.length_b   1.000
_cell.length_c   1.000
_cell.angle_alpha   90.00
_cell.angle_beta   90.00
_cell.angle_gamma   90.00
#
_symmetry.space_group_name_H-M   'P 1'
#
loop_
_entity.id
_entity.type
_entity.pdbx_description
1 polymer ?
#
loop_
_entity_poly.entity_id
_entity_poly.type
_entity_poly.pdbx_seq_one_letter_code
_entity_poly.pdbx_strand_id
1 'polypeptide(L)'
;GAAEQLAEALEDVRFNDAVIPVVQNVNAEAARDADTLKANLLKQLYSPVLWTDSVRALTGQGVEVAVECGAGKVLAGLIKRIERGLTVHSIEDQDALAGAMAAFGKSE
;
A
#
# COMPACT_ATOMS: atom_id res chain seq x y z
N GLY A 1 -8.74 -23.78 6.29
CA GLY A 1 -7.46 -23.28 5.77
C GLY A 1 -7.19 -21.89 6.30
N ALA A 2 -6.08 -21.25 5.92
CA ALA A 2 -5.75 -19.90 6.39
C ALA A 2 -6.79 -18.85 5.95
N ALA A 3 -7.41 -19.04 4.78
CA ALA A 3 -8.47 -18.17 4.26
C ALA A 3 -9.74 -18.26 5.10
N GLU A 4 -10.17 -19.47 5.50
CA GLU A 4 -11.34 -19.67 6.34
C GLU A 4 -11.13 -19.12 7.75
N GLN A 5 -9.92 -19.31 8.34
CA GLN A 5 -9.59 -18.74 9.65
C GLN A 5 -9.59 -17.21 9.62
N LEU A 6 -9.09 -16.60 8.53
CA LEU A 6 -9.15 -15.14 8.38
C LEU A 6 -10.58 -14.66 8.14
N ALA A 7 -11.40 -15.40 7.39
CA ALA A 7 -12.80 -15.05 7.15
C ALA A 7 -13.58 -15.01 8.47
N GLU A 8 -13.45 -16.05 9.29
CA GLU A 8 -14.06 -16.12 10.63
C GLU A 8 -13.59 -14.95 11.52
N ALA A 9 -12.28 -14.70 11.58
CA ALA A 9 -11.74 -13.58 12.36
C ALA A 9 -12.25 -12.21 11.88
N LEU A 10 -12.56 -12.07 10.59
CA LEU A 10 -13.08 -10.84 10.00
C LEU A 10 -14.60 -10.66 10.20
N GLU A 11 -15.34 -11.66 10.67
CA GLU A 11 -16.76 -11.51 11.02
C GLU A 11 -16.94 -10.59 12.23
N ASP A 12 -16.02 -10.67 13.20
CA ASP A 12 -16.04 -9.87 14.44
C ASP A 12 -15.42 -8.48 14.27
N VAL A 13 -14.88 -8.16 13.09
CA VAL A 13 -14.23 -6.86 12.82
C VAL A 13 -15.17 -5.96 12.05
N ARG A 14 -15.43 -4.77 12.60
CA ARG A 14 -16.10 -3.69 11.85
C ARG A 14 -15.18 -3.16 10.75
N PHE A 15 -15.45 -3.55 9.52
CA PHE A 15 -14.81 -3.02 8.32
C PHE A 15 -15.55 -1.76 7.85
N ASN A 16 -14.84 -0.66 7.65
CA ASN A 16 -15.40 0.60 7.16
C ASN A 16 -14.76 0.97 5.81
N ASP A 17 -15.44 1.82 5.05
CA ASP A 17 -14.88 2.36 3.81
C ASP A 17 -13.57 3.11 4.07
N ALA A 18 -12.63 2.99 3.14
CA ALA A 18 -11.34 3.64 3.24
C ALA A 18 -11.43 5.13 2.87
N VAL A 19 -10.95 5.99 3.79
CA VAL A 19 -10.82 7.44 3.58
C VAL A 19 -9.80 7.76 2.49
N ILE A 20 -8.80 6.90 2.31
CA ILE A 20 -7.83 6.95 1.20
C ILE A 20 -7.98 5.64 0.42
N PRO A 21 -8.10 5.65 -0.92
CA PRO A 21 -8.23 4.41 -1.69
C PRO A 21 -7.02 3.50 -1.47
N VAL A 22 -7.26 2.19 -1.40
CA VAL A 22 -6.21 1.19 -1.21
C VAL A 22 -6.04 0.42 -2.51
N VAL A 23 -4.83 0.46 -3.08
CA VAL A 23 -4.45 -0.41 -4.20
C VAL A 23 -4.17 -1.81 -3.65
N GLN A 24 -5.02 -2.79 -3.96
CA GLN A 24 -4.90 -4.13 -3.39
C GLN A 24 -4.08 -5.08 -4.26
N ASN A 25 -3.30 -5.94 -3.60
CA ASN A 25 -2.33 -6.83 -4.23
C ASN A 25 -2.94 -7.87 -5.20
N VAL A 26 -4.24 -8.16 -5.09
CA VAL A 26 -4.89 -9.24 -5.86
C VAL A 26 -5.23 -8.83 -7.30
N ASN A 27 -5.44 -7.54 -7.54
CA ASN A 27 -5.84 -6.99 -8.84
C ASN A 27 -5.09 -5.70 -9.23
N ALA A 28 -4.29 -5.12 -8.33
CA ALA A 28 -3.62 -3.83 -8.51
C ALA A 28 -4.56 -2.66 -8.79
N GLU A 29 -5.80 -2.73 -8.29
CA GLU A 29 -6.80 -1.67 -8.45
C GLU A 29 -7.07 -0.98 -7.11
N ALA A 30 -7.40 0.32 -7.19
CA ALA A 30 -7.77 1.13 -6.04
C ALA A 30 -9.23 0.88 -5.65
N ALA A 31 -9.47 0.52 -4.39
CA ALA A 31 -10.81 0.38 -3.83
C ALA A 31 -10.98 1.23 -2.56
N ARG A 32 -12.23 1.64 -2.30
CA ARG A 32 -12.64 2.34 -1.07
C ARG A 32 -13.71 1.58 -0.30
N ASP A 33 -14.62 0.93 -1.03
CA ASP A 33 -15.75 0.17 -0.50
C ASP A 33 -15.28 -0.98 0.40
N ALA A 34 -15.83 -1.03 1.62
CA ALA A 34 -15.46 -2.00 2.65
C ALA A 34 -15.62 -3.46 2.20
N ASP A 35 -16.69 -3.77 1.46
CA ASP A 35 -17.00 -5.13 1.02
C ASP A 35 -15.97 -5.63 0.02
N THR A 36 -15.58 -4.78 -0.94
CA THR A 36 -14.54 -5.04 -1.94
C THR A 36 -13.18 -5.22 -1.25
N LEU A 37 -12.84 -4.34 -0.32
CA LEU A 37 -11.59 -4.42 0.43
C LEU A 37 -11.50 -5.74 1.21
N LYS A 38 -12.59 -6.12 1.90
CA LYS A 38 -12.69 -7.36 2.68
C LYS A 38 -12.59 -8.59 1.79
N ALA A 39 -13.34 -8.63 0.68
CA ALA A 39 -13.32 -9.74 -0.26
C ALA A 39 -11.94 -9.96 -0.87
N ASN A 40 -11.26 -8.88 -1.27
CA ASN A 40 -9.91 -8.95 -1.83
C ASN A 40 -8.85 -9.33 -0.78
N LEU A 41 -9.01 -8.91 0.48
CA LEU A 41 -8.13 -9.32 1.57
C LEU A 41 -8.17 -10.85 1.76
N LEU A 42 -9.35 -11.45 1.74
CA LEU A 42 -9.51 -12.91 1.80
C LEU A 42 -8.91 -13.59 0.57
N LYS A 43 -9.19 -13.06 -0.62
CA LYS A 43 -8.69 -13.59 -1.88
C LYS A 43 -7.16 -13.58 -1.97
N GLN A 44 -6.51 -12.64 -1.28
CA GLN A 44 -5.06 -12.50 -1.27
C GLN A 44 -4.33 -13.74 -0.73
N LEU A 45 -4.92 -14.52 0.18
CA LEU A 45 -4.25 -15.66 0.83
C LEU A 45 -3.91 -16.80 -0.13
N TYR A 46 -4.59 -16.84 -1.27
CA TYR A 46 -4.40 -17.84 -2.32
C TYR A 46 -4.16 -17.20 -3.69
N SER A 47 -3.85 -15.90 -3.72
CA SER A 47 -3.53 -15.15 -4.94
C SER A 47 -2.10 -14.63 -4.91
N PRO A 48 -1.45 -14.47 -6.07
CA PRO A 48 -0.14 -13.82 -6.13
C PRO A 48 -0.22 -12.37 -5.62
N VAL A 49 0.92 -11.83 -5.23
CA VAL A 49 1.07 -10.40 -4.91
C VAL A 49 1.46 -9.67 -6.18
N LEU A 50 0.53 -8.90 -6.78
CA LEU A 50 0.77 -8.12 -7.99
C LEU A 50 1.51 -6.80 -7.71
N TRP A 51 2.63 -6.87 -6.98
CA TRP A 51 3.36 -5.70 -6.48
C TRP A 51 3.83 -4.75 -7.60
N THR A 52 4.41 -5.31 -8.67
CA THR A 52 4.85 -4.52 -9.83
C THR A 52 3.70 -3.74 -10.46
N ASP A 53 2.54 -4.38 -10.60
CA ASP A 53 1.37 -3.76 -11.19
C ASP A 53 0.75 -2.72 -10.24
N SER A 54 0.75 -2.96 -8.93
CA SER A 54 0.32 -1.98 -7.93
C SER A 54 1.16 -0.70 -7.98
N VAL A 55 2.49 -0.80 -8.10
CA VAL A 55 3.37 0.36 -8.23
C VAL A 55 3.08 1.13 -9.54
N ARG A 56 2.88 0.42 -10.65
CA ARG A 56 2.50 1.03 -11.93
C ARG A 56 1.11 1.68 -11.91
N ALA A 57 0.17 1.09 -11.18
CA ALA A 57 -1.17 1.65 -11.01
C ALA A 57 -1.12 2.97 -10.22
N LEU A 58 -0.24 3.06 -9.20
CA LEU A 58 -0.01 4.29 -8.44
C LEU A 58 0.62 5.37 -9.33
N THR A 59 1.70 5.07 -10.05
CA THR A 59 2.34 6.06 -10.93
C THR A 59 1.47 6.46 -12.11
N GLY A 60 0.69 5.52 -12.66
CA GLY A 60 -0.32 5.80 -13.69
C GLY A 60 -1.44 6.74 -13.24
N GLN A 61 -1.66 6.84 -11.93
CA GLN A 61 -2.58 7.81 -11.31
C GLN A 61 -1.89 9.14 -10.93
N GLY A 62 -0.63 9.33 -11.33
CA GLY A 62 0.12 10.57 -11.08
C GLY A 62 0.81 10.63 -9.72
N VAL A 63 0.98 9.50 -9.02
CA VAL A 63 1.79 9.47 -7.79
C VAL A 63 3.27 9.67 -8.16
N GLU A 64 3.88 10.73 -7.65
CA GLU A 64 5.29 11.09 -7.90
C GLU A 64 6.19 10.85 -6.67
N VAL A 65 5.58 10.79 -5.49
CA VAL A 65 6.27 10.59 -4.22
C VAL A 65 5.57 9.49 -3.41
N ALA A 66 6.36 8.56 -2.88
CA ALA A 66 5.92 7.48 -2.02
C ALA A 66 6.65 7.50 -0.68
N VAL A 67 6.00 6.96 0.34
CA VAL A 67 6.57 6.78 1.68
C VAL A 67 6.45 5.31 2.08
N GLU A 68 7.58 4.67 2.38
CA GLU A 68 7.63 3.34 2.99
C GLU A 68 7.52 3.49 4.50
N CYS A 69 6.36 3.11 5.05
CA CYS A 69 6.06 3.22 6.47
C CYS A 69 6.42 1.92 7.22
N GLY A 70 7.51 1.93 7.99
CA GLY A 70 7.95 0.76 8.76
C GLY A 70 9.47 0.57 8.71
N ALA A 71 9.93 -0.52 9.33
CA ALA A 71 11.36 -0.81 9.43
C ALA A 71 11.97 -1.22 8.08
N GLY A 72 13.18 -0.73 7.80
CA GLY A 72 13.93 -1.08 6.61
C GLY A 72 13.56 -0.29 5.35
N LYS A 73 14.06 -0.76 4.21
CA LYS A 73 14.03 -0.04 2.91
C LYS A 73 13.71 -0.97 1.74
N VAL A 74 12.99 -2.05 2.01
CA VAL A 74 12.77 -3.14 1.04
C VAL A 74 11.84 -2.64 -0.06
N LEU A 75 10.69 -2.06 0.31
CA LEU A 75 9.73 -1.56 -0.66
C LEU A 75 10.31 -0.40 -1.46
N ALA A 76 11.06 0.51 -0.83
CA ALA A 76 11.78 1.57 -1.55
C ALA A 76 12.76 1.01 -2.58
N GLY A 77 13.50 -0.05 -2.22
CA GLY A 77 14.39 -0.76 -3.14
C GLY A 77 13.64 -1.40 -4.32
N LEU A 78 12.50 -2.05 -4.07
CA LEU A 78 11.67 -2.67 -5.09
C LEU A 78 11.05 -1.62 -6.02
N ILE A 79 10.48 -0.55 -5.46
CA ILE A 79 9.87 0.56 -6.20
C ILE A 79 10.89 1.18 -7.16
N LYS A 80 12.11 1.48 -6.70
CA LYS A 80 13.17 2.06 -7.56
C LYS A 80 13.55 1.17 -8.76
N ARG A 81 13.35 -0.15 -8.66
CA ARG A 81 13.57 -1.09 -9.77
C ARG A 81 12.40 -1.11 -10.76
N ILE A 82 11.18 -0.84 -10.29
CA ILE A 82 9.95 -0.83 -11.09
C ILE A 82 9.78 0.54 -11.76
N GLU A 83 9.86 1.62 -10.99
CA GLU A 83 9.66 3.01 -11.42
C GLU A 83 10.80 3.89 -10.90
N ARG A 84 11.73 4.25 -11.78
CA ARG A 84 12.91 5.07 -11.42
C ARG A 84 12.56 6.54 -11.13
N GLY A 85 11.45 7.03 -11.66
CA GLY A 85 10.99 8.40 -11.49
C GLY A 85 10.27 8.66 -10.17
N LEU A 86 9.87 7.60 -9.45
CA LEU A 86 9.16 7.74 -8.19
C LEU A 86 10.13 8.06 -7.05
N THR A 87 9.94 9.22 -6.41
CA THR A 87 10.70 9.57 -5.19
C THR A 87 10.19 8.75 -4.03
N VAL A 88 11.07 8.10 -3.26
CA VAL A 88 10.65 7.26 -2.12
C VAL A 88 11.41 7.64 -0.86
N HIS A 89 10.66 7.94 0.20
CA HIS A 89 11.17 8.14 1.56
C HIS A 89 10.85 6.90 2.41
N SER A 90 11.78 6.42 3.23
CA SER A 90 11.52 5.34 4.19
C SER A 90 11.49 5.93 5.60
N ILE A 91 10.42 5.67 6.36
CA ILE A 91 10.23 6.17 7.72
C ILE A 91 10.30 5.01 8.73
N GLU A 92 11.51 4.74 9.22
CA GLU A 92 11.78 3.67 10.19
C GLU A 92 11.90 4.15 11.65
N ASP A 93 12.12 5.46 11.83
CA ASP A 93 12.24 6.12 13.13
C ASP A 93 11.75 7.59 13.09
N GLN A 94 11.86 8.28 14.22
CA GLN A 94 11.41 9.66 14.37
C GLN A 94 12.23 10.66 13.53
N ASP A 95 13.53 10.42 13.35
CA ASP A 95 14.40 11.29 12.57
C ASP A 95 14.09 11.17 11.07
N ALA A 96 13.87 9.94 10.60
CA ALA A 96 13.45 9.64 9.24
C ALA A 96 12.08 10.25 8.92
N LEU A 97 11.14 10.18 9.87
CA LEU A 97 9.83 10.83 9.74
C LEU A 97 9.98 12.36 9.61
N ALA A 98 10.77 13.00 10.48
CA ALA A 98 11.00 14.44 10.42
C ALA A 98 11.64 14.86 9.08
N GLY A 99 12.60 14.07 8.59
CA GLY A 99 13.22 14.27 7.28
C GLY A 99 12.23 14.14 6.12
N ALA A 100 11.36 13.14 6.15
CA ALA A 100 10.30 12.99 5.16
C ALA A 100 9.31 14.18 5.19
N MET A 101 8.83 14.56 6.38
CA MET A 101 7.93 15.72 6.54
C MET A 101 8.53 17.01 5.98
N ALA A 102 9.83 17.26 6.22
CA ALA A 102 10.53 18.43 5.68
C ALA A 102 10.65 18.40 4.14
N ALA A 103 10.67 17.22 3.52
CA ALA A 103 10.65 17.06 2.07
C ALA A 103 9.26 17.32 1.47
N PHE A 104 8.18 16.88 2.14
CA PHE A 104 6.79 17.11 1.70
C PHE A 104 6.26 18.52 2.01
N GLY A 105 6.76 19.18 3.06
CA GLY A 105 6.32 20.54 3.45
C GLY A 105 6.85 21.67 2.56
N LYS A 106 7.56 21.35 1.46
CA LYS A 106 8.11 22.31 0.49
C LYS A 106 7.35 22.34 -0.84
N SER A 107 6.04 22.12 -0.80
CA SER A 107 5.18 22.44 -1.93
C SER A 107 4.53 23.80 -1.67
N GLU A 108 5.01 24.83 -2.38
CA GLU A 108 4.28 26.09 -2.58
C GLU A 108 3.03 25.87 -3.44
#